data_AF-A0A953M7E9-F1
#
_entry.id   AF-A0A953M7E9-F1
#
_cell.length_a   1.000
_cell.length_b   1.000
_cell.length_c   1.000
_cell.angle_alpha   90.00
_cell.angle_beta   90.00
_cell.angle_gamma   90.00
#
_symmetry.space_group_name_H-M   'P 1'
#
loop_
_entity.id
_entity.type
_entity.pdbx_description
1 polymer ?
#
loop_
_entity_poly.entity_id
_entity_poly.type
_entity_poly.pdbx_seq_one_letter_code
_entity_poly.pdbx_strand_id
1 'polypeptide(L)'
;MNGALARSTRPFDAVVSPYHLTTREPAAMVSLQLAERAVTLLLAPIAERAGVAVAYDTVRREAERSPAYRRFMRSWEWAQALFREDVIGSVHAGEDPVDDVRAACARLASDEMLAPLRRYAHPDLFADDRAYLNAASADVVKAGPDPGVSIPVAVGLDGFAADPGLVVARSAPASLAQKAESRLGRRVFRFSVPAVIQGTADRLLLVRALLADERACLARAITAAFEGGTDDGIGIAARRYAEAFERERDEITSLPGRHEQDEVRVVVGEVSLVGTLMPADAVL
;
A
#
# COMPACT_ATOMS: atom_id res chain seq x y z
N MET A 1 6.53 -36.87 -8.63
CA MET A 1 7.26 -36.11 -7.60
C MET A 1 6.37 -34.99 -7.10
N ASN A 2 5.64 -35.22 -6.01
CA ASN A 2 4.82 -34.20 -5.35
C ASN A 2 5.74 -33.40 -4.42
N GLY A 3 6.30 -32.30 -4.94
CA GLY A 3 6.96 -31.29 -4.11
C GLY A 3 5.90 -30.62 -3.25
N ALA A 4 5.86 -30.98 -1.98
CA ALA A 4 5.01 -30.30 -1.01
C ALA A 4 5.46 -28.84 -0.94
N LEU A 5 4.67 -27.94 -1.54
CA LEU A 5 4.76 -26.51 -1.29
C LEU A 5 4.76 -26.33 0.24
N ALA A 6 5.83 -25.77 0.78
CA ALA A 6 5.88 -25.38 2.18
C ALA A 6 4.64 -24.54 2.48
N ARG A 7 3.77 -25.04 3.35
CA ARG A 7 2.50 -24.38 3.68
C ARG A 7 2.80 -23.28 4.69
N SER A 8 3.24 -22.11 4.22
CA SER A 8 3.11 -20.92 5.05
C SER A 8 1.62 -20.71 5.33
N THR A 9 1.27 -20.60 6.61
CA THR A 9 -0.10 -20.32 7.08
C THR A 9 -0.33 -18.84 7.31
N ARG A 10 0.71 -18.00 7.16
CA ARG A 10 0.58 -16.55 7.30
C ARG A 10 -0.05 -15.96 6.03
N PRO A 11 -1.04 -15.06 6.17
CA PRO A 11 -1.59 -14.34 5.04
C PRO A 11 -0.51 -13.42 4.45
N PHE A 12 -0.55 -13.23 3.13
CA PHE A 12 0.27 -12.23 2.46
C PHE A 12 -0.41 -10.87 2.60
N ASP A 13 -0.07 -10.13 3.64
CA ASP A 13 -0.57 -8.78 3.87
C ASP A 13 0.48 -7.75 3.44
N ALA A 14 0.01 -6.66 2.83
CA ALA A 14 0.87 -5.64 2.25
C ALA A 14 0.64 -4.26 2.89
N VAL A 15 1.71 -3.50 3.08
CA VAL A 15 1.62 -2.08 3.43
C VAL A 15 1.69 -1.25 2.15
N VAL A 16 0.71 -0.39 1.93
CA VAL A 16 0.59 0.45 0.74
C VAL A 16 0.65 1.91 1.15
N SER A 17 1.57 2.65 0.52
CA SER A 17 1.69 4.09 0.70
C SER A 17 0.39 4.83 0.30
N PRO A 18 -0.06 5.82 1.10
CA PRO A 18 -1.24 6.62 0.77
C PRO A 18 -1.03 7.43 -0.52
N TYR A 19 0.22 7.76 -0.86
CA TYR A 19 0.55 8.44 -2.11
C TYR A 19 0.21 7.54 -3.31
N HIS A 20 0.63 6.28 -3.26
CA HIS A 20 0.42 5.28 -4.31
C HIS A 20 -1.06 4.95 -4.46
N LEU A 21 -1.80 4.90 -3.36
CA LEU A 21 -3.25 4.69 -3.37
C LEU A 21 -3.98 5.90 -3.99
N THR A 22 -3.53 7.12 -3.68
CA THR A 22 -4.12 8.36 -4.22
C THR A 22 -3.91 8.47 -5.72
N THR A 23 -2.71 8.15 -6.21
CA THR A 23 -2.37 8.19 -7.64
C THR A 23 -2.78 6.93 -8.41
N ARG A 24 -3.30 5.91 -7.69
CA ARG A 24 -3.62 4.58 -8.23
C ARG A 24 -2.44 3.96 -8.99
N GLU A 25 -1.25 4.11 -8.42
CA GLU A 25 -0.03 3.58 -9.02
C GLU A 25 -0.07 2.04 -9.11
N PRO A 26 0.64 1.43 -10.08
CA PRO A 26 0.68 -0.02 -10.23
C PRO A 26 1.03 -0.77 -8.94
N ALA A 27 1.91 -0.22 -8.10
CA ALA A 27 2.25 -0.81 -6.80
C ALA A 27 1.02 -0.92 -5.87
N ALA A 28 0.16 0.10 -5.80
CA ALA A 28 -1.09 0.02 -5.06
C ALA A 28 -2.07 -0.95 -5.73
N MET A 29 -2.30 -0.79 -7.04
CA MET A 29 -3.28 -1.58 -7.77
C MET A 29 -3.00 -3.09 -7.71
N VAL A 30 -1.74 -3.49 -7.85
CA VAL A 30 -1.32 -4.90 -7.77
C VAL A 30 -1.41 -5.43 -6.34
N SER A 31 -1.03 -4.62 -5.35
CA SER A 31 -1.14 -5.04 -3.94
C SER A 31 -2.59 -5.31 -3.56
N LEU A 32 -3.52 -4.47 -4.00
CA LEU A 32 -4.96 -4.66 -3.76
C LEU A 32 -5.54 -5.89 -4.47
N GLN A 33 -4.94 -6.32 -5.57
CA GLN A 33 -5.34 -7.56 -6.27
C GLN A 33 -4.76 -8.81 -5.64
N LEU A 34 -3.52 -8.77 -5.15
CA LEU A 34 -2.78 -9.96 -4.73
C LEU A 34 -2.82 -10.21 -3.21
N ALA A 35 -2.63 -9.16 -2.42
CA ALA A 35 -2.58 -9.27 -0.97
C ALA A 35 -3.90 -9.77 -0.41
N GLU A 36 -3.86 -10.48 0.71
CA GLU A 36 -5.07 -10.81 1.45
C GLU A 36 -5.71 -9.52 1.96
N ARG A 37 -4.91 -8.71 2.66
CA ARG A 37 -5.27 -7.35 3.07
C ARG A 37 -4.14 -6.38 2.75
N ALA A 38 -4.52 -5.14 2.47
CA ALA A 38 -3.61 -4.02 2.39
C ALA A 38 -3.81 -3.09 3.60
N VAL A 39 -2.72 -2.62 4.20
CA VAL A 39 -2.74 -1.63 5.28
C VAL A 39 -2.16 -0.33 4.74
N THR A 40 -2.81 0.80 5.01
CA THR A 40 -2.33 2.11 4.60
C THR A 40 -2.48 3.13 5.71
N LEU A 41 -1.70 4.21 5.64
CA LEU A 41 -1.91 5.37 6.49
C LEU A 41 -3.20 6.09 6.04
N LEU A 42 -4.30 5.84 6.76
CA LEU A 42 -5.50 6.66 6.61
C LEU A 42 -5.27 8.00 7.31
N LEU A 43 -5.47 9.11 6.61
CA LEU A 43 -5.45 10.43 7.24
C LEU A 43 -6.78 10.62 7.99
N ALA A 44 -6.72 10.65 9.32
CA ALA A 44 -7.88 10.82 10.20
C ALA A 44 -7.45 11.54 11.49
N PRO A 45 -8.38 12.22 12.18
CA PRO A 45 -8.10 12.90 13.46
C PRO A 45 -7.31 12.02 14.44
N ILE A 46 -6.24 12.56 15.03
CA ILE A 46 -5.30 11.83 15.88
C ILE A 46 -5.70 11.87 17.37
N ALA A 47 -6.49 12.86 17.80
CA ALA A 47 -6.87 13.01 19.22
C ALA A 47 -7.67 11.81 19.79
N GLU A 48 -8.31 11.02 18.93
CA GLU A 48 -9.10 9.84 19.30
C GLU A 48 -8.47 8.51 18.80
N ARG A 49 -7.28 8.55 18.18
CA ARG A 49 -6.63 7.36 17.61
C ARG A 49 -5.75 6.65 18.64
N ALA A 50 -6.22 5.49 19.09
CA ALA A 50 -5.44 4.52 19.87
C ALA A 50 -5.72 3.09 19.35
N GLY A 51 -5.45 2.85 18.06
CA GLY A 51 -5.75 1.56 17.42
C GLY A 51 -7.25 1.31 17.16
N VAL A 52 -8.08 2.35 17.23
CA VAL A 52 -9.54 2.27 17.05
C VAL A 52 -10.00 3.24 15.96
N ALA A 53 -11.07 2.87 15.26
CA ALA A 53 -11.71 3.72 14.28
C ALA A 53 -12.23 5.03 14.91
N VAL A 54 -11.94 6.15 14.26
CA VAL A 54 -12.41 7.49 14.68
C VAL A 54 -13.93 7.61 14.49
N ALA A 55 -14.60 8.24 15.44
CA ALA A 55 -16.05 8.46 15.35
C ALA A 55 -16.43 9.31 14.12
N TYR A 56 -17.53 8.95 13.46
CA TYR A 56 -18.01 9.62 12.24
C TYR A 56 -18.20 11.14 12.44
N ASP A 57 -18.77 11.56 13.57
CA ASP A 57 -18.99 12.98 13.84
C ASP A 57 -17.68 13.77 14.01
N THR A 58 -16.63 13.15 14.53
CA THR A 58 -15.29 13.75 14.62
C THR A 58 -14.68 13.90 13.22
N VAL A 59 -14.75 12.87 12.37
CA VAL A 59 -14.32 12.95 10.97
C VAL A 59 -15.07 14.03 10.21
N ARG A 60 -16.41 14.09 10.34
CA ARG A 60 -17.25 15.07 9.66
C ARG A 60 -16.90 16.51 10.06
N ARG A 61 -16.75 16.76 11.36
CA ARG A 61 -16.40 18.07 11.92
C ARG A 61 -15.04 18.56 11.40
N GLU A 62 -14.04 17.70 11.35
CA GLU A 62 -12.71 18.08 10.86
C GLU A 62 -12.67 18.24 9.34
N ALA A 63 -13.45 17.43 8.60
CA ALA A 63 -13.65 17.65 7.17
C ALA A 63 -14.26 19.03 6.89
N GLU A 64 -15.28 19.47 7.63
CA GLU A 64 -15.87 20.81 7.47
C GLU A 64 -14.85 21.94 7.70
N ARG A 65 -13.84 21.72 8.54
CA ARG A 65 -12.80 22.71 8.92
C ARG A 65 -11.55 22.68 8.06
N SER A 66 -11.33 21.62 7.27
CA SER A 66 -10.14 21.42 6.45
C SER A 66 -10.48 21.19 4.97
N PRO A 67 -10.33 22.21 4.10
CA PRO A 67 -10.53 22.05 2.66
C PRO A 67 -9.57 21.03 2.02
N ALA A 68 -8.34 20.92 2.54
CA ALA A 68 -7.38 19.92 2.07
C ALA A 68 -7.84 18.50 2.42
N TYR A 69 -8.33 18.28 3.64
CA TYR A 69 -8.85 16.98 4.04
C TYR A 69 -10.08 16.56 3.23
N ARG A 70 -11.01 17.49 2.94
CA ARG A 70 -12.14 17.20 2.02
C ARG A 70 -11.70 16.83 0.61
N ARG A 71 -10.61 17.41 0.11
CA ARG A 71 -10.04 17.03 -1.20
C ARG A 71 -9.45 15.62 -1.13
N PHE A 72 -8.74 15.31 -0.06
CA PHE A 72 -8.23 13.96 0.19
C PHE A 72 -9.35 12.91 0.25
N MET A 73 -10.38 13.13 1.07
CA MET A 73 -11.52 12.21 1.17
C MET A 73 -12.19 11.97 -0.19
N ARG A 74 -12.38 13.03 -0.99
CA ARG A 74 -12.89 12.90 -2.37
C ARG A 74 -11.95 12.10 -3.28
N SER A 75 -10.64 12.32 -3.18
CA SER A 75 -9.66 11.58 -3.97
C SER A 75 -9.67 10.07 -3.68
N TRP A 76 -10.17 9.65 -2.50
CA TRP A 76 -10.26 8.26 -2.07
C TRP A 76 -11.67 7.66 -2.19
N GLU A 77 -12.66 8.39 -2.72
CA GLU A 77 -14.02 7.88 -2.92
C GLU A 77 -14.03 6.58 -3.72
N TRP A 78 -13.13 6.45 -4.69
CA TRP A 78 -13.00 5.25 -5.51
C TRP A 78 -12.66 3.99 -4.71
N ALA A 79 -11.97 4.12 -3.58
CA ALA A 79 -11.49 3.00 -2.77
C ALA A 79 -12.50 2.59 -1.69
N GLN A 80 -13.63 3.29 -1.55
CA GLN A 80 -14.61 3.02 -0.47
C GLN A 80 -15.10 1.58 -0.44
N ALA A 81 -15.36 0.97 -1.59
CA ALA A 81 -15.79 -0.43 -1.63
C ALA A 81 -14.70 -1.38 -1.11
N LEU A 82 -13.41 -1.07 -1.34
CA LEU A 82 -12.30 -1.87 -0.82
C LEU A 82 -12.15 -1.77 0.70
N PHE A 83 -12.43 -0.60 1.28
CA PHE A 83 -12.49 -0.45 2.74
C PHE A 83 -13.69 -1.21 3.33
N ARG A 84 -14.85 -1.17 2.67
CA ARG A 84 -16.05 -1.90 3.12
C ARG A 84 -15.87 -3.42 3.10
N GLU A 85 -15.23 -3.93 2.06
CA GLU A 85 -14.92 -5.35 1.90
C GLU A 85 -13.62 -5.76 2.59
N ASP A 86 -13.06 -4.89 3.45
CA ASP A 86 -11.90 -5.17 4.30
C ASP A 86 -10.61 -5.57 3.53
N VAL A 87 -10.53 -5.19 2.25
CA VAL A 87 -9.35 -5.33 1.40
C VAL A 87 -8.32 -4.27 1.77
N ILE A 88 -8.75 -3.08 2.19
CA ILE A 88 -7.88 -2.02 2.71
C ILE A 88 -8.29 -1.71 4.15
N GLY A 89 -7.31 -1.66 5.04
CA GLY A 89 -7.44 -1.21 6.42
C GLY A 89 -6.45 -0.10 6.78
N SER A 90 -6.68 0.53 7.92
CA SER A 90 -5.75 1.48 8.54
C SER A 90 -5.12 0.96 9.84
N VAL A 91 -5.53 -0.24 10.26
CA VAL A 91 -5.07 -0.89 11.48
C VAL A 91 -4.72 -2.34 11.14
N HIS A 92 -3.62 -2.84 11.70
CA HIS A 92 -3.24 -4.25 11.64
C HIS A 92 -2.94 -4.75 13.04
N ALA A 93 -3.56 -5.86 13.46
CA ALA A 93 -3.37 -6.44 14.79
C ALA A 93 -3.58 -5.45 15.97
N GLY A 94 -4.35 -4.38 15.79
CA GLY A 94 -4.59 -3.34 16.79
C GLY A 94 -3.63 -2.13 16.73
N GLU A 95 -2.67 -2.15 15.80
CA GLU A 95 -1.67 -1.09 15.61
C GLU A 95 -2.01 -0.21 14.40
N ASP A 96 -1.78 1.11 14.52
CA ASP A 96 -2.01 2.09 13.46
C ASP A 96 -0.65 2.66 12.99
N PRO A 97 -0.35 2.67 11.68
CA PRO A 97 0.92 3.20 11.17
C PRO A 97 1.20 4.66 11.52
N VAL A 98 0.18 5.43 11.96
CA VAL A 98 0.35 6.83 12.37
C VAL A 98 1.37 6.99 13.50
N ASP A 99 1.51 6.01 14.40
CA ASP A 99 2.45 6.10 15.52
C ASP A 99 3.90 5.99 15.04
N ASP A 100 4.19 5.11 14.09
CA ASP A 100 5.51 5.03 13.43
C ASP A 100 5.83 6.27 12.60
N VAL A 101 4.83 6.84 11.92
CA VAL A 101 5.02 8.11 11.18
C VAL A 101 5.33 9.25 12.15
N ARG A 102 4.66 9.31 13.30
CA ARG A 102 4.96 10.30 14.35
C ARG A 102 6.38 10.10 14.88
N ALA A 103 6.80 8.86 15.12
CA ALA A 103 8.15 8.54 15.54
C ALA A 103 9.19 8.95 14.48
N ALA A 104 8.91 8.74 13.20
CA ALA A 104 9.77 9.16 12.09
C ALA A 104 9.89 10.70 12.02
N CYS A 105 8.80 11.45 12.22
CA CYS A 105 8.84 12.91 12.33
C CYS A 105 9.73 13.38 13.50
N ALA A 106 9.59 12.75 14.68
CA ALA A 106 10.39 13.08 15.85
C ALA A 106 11.89 12.79 15.62
N ARG A 107 12.22 11.68 14.96
CA ARG A 107 13.59 11.33 14.57
C ARG A 107 14.16 12.35 13.59
N LEU A 108 13.41 12.71 12.54
CA LEU A 108 13.85 13.71 11.56
C LEU A 108 14.18 15.06 12.21
N ALA A 109 13.45 15.43 13.27
CA ALA A 109 13.67 16.68 14.00
C ALA A 109 14.86 16.62 14.98
N SER A 110 15.18 15.46 15.55
CA SER A 110 16.10 15.34 16.69
C SER A 110 17.40 14.58 16.41
N ASP A 111 17.42 13.64 15.48
CA ASP A 111 18.58 12.79 15.20
C ASP A 111 19.72 13.60 14.54
N GLU A 112 20.92 13.55 15.13
CA GLU A 112 22.11 14.25 14.61
C GLU A 112 22.58 13.70 13.26
N MET A 113 22.36 12.42 12.98
CA MET A 113 22.68 11.87 11.66
C MET A 113 21.79 12.46 10.56
N LEU A 114 20.59 12.92 10.93
CA LEU A 114 19.62 13.54 10.04
C LEU A 114 19.71 15.08 10.06
N ALA A 115 20.73 15.65 10.70
CA ALA A 115 20.92 17.10 10.80
C ALA A 115 20.76 17.86 9.47
N PRO A 116 21.28 17.38 8.33
CA PRO A 116 21.09 18.06 7.04
C PRO A 116 19.63 18.14 6.56
N LEU A 117 18.77 17.21 7.01
CA LEU A 117 17.36 17.14 6.63
C LEU A 117 16.43 17.90 7.57
N ARG A 118 16.88 18.29 8.76
CA ARG A 118 16.08 19.00 9.78
C ARG A 118 15.40 20.27 9.27
N ARG A 119 15.97 20.96 8.27
CA ARG A 119 15.36 22.15 7.64
C ARG A 119 14.01 21.88 6.97
N TYR A 120 13.72 20.61 6.68
CA TYR A 120 12.44 20.16 6.14
C TYR A 120 11.51 19.62 7.22
N ALA A 121 11.97 19.43 8.46
CA ALA A 121 11.15 18.85 9.51
C ALA A 121 10.00 19.79 9.90
N HIS A 122 8.83 19.19 10.14
CA HIS A 122 7.65 19.86 10.69
C HIS A 122 7.43 19.38 12.14
N PRO A 123 8.12 19.96 13.14
CA PRO A 123 8.09 19.45 14.52
C PRO A 123 6.68 19.49 15.13
N ASP A 124 5.86 20.47 14.71
CA ASP A 124 4.50 20.66 15.20
C ASP A 124 3.44 20.00 14.30
N LEU A 125 3.83 19.15 13.34
CA LEU A 125 2.89 18.53 12.38
C LEU A 125 1.76 17.78 13.09
N PHE A 126 2.09 17.11 14.19
CA PHE A 126 1.14 16.32 15.00
C PHE A 126 0.70 17.05 16.28
N ALA A 127 0.93 18.37 16.40
CA ALA A 127 0.55 19.14 17.58
C ALA A 127 -0.98 19.27 17.73
N ASP A 128 -1.70 19.34 16.61
CA ASP A 128 -3.16 19.34 16.57
C ASP A 128 -3.72 18.67 15.30
N ASP A 129 -4.94 18.15 15.39
CA ASP A 129 -5.64 17.44 14.30
C ASP A 129 -5.70 18.27 13.02
N ARG A 130 -5.93 19.58 13.13
CA ARG A 130 -6.17 20.44 11.99
C ARG A 130 -4.89 20.72 11.23
N ALA A 131 -3.78 20.99 11.92
CA ALA A 131 -2.47 21.17 11.31
C ALA A 131 -2.04 19.90 10.56
N TYR A 132 -2.12 18.74 11.23
CA TYR A 132 -1.84 17.43 10.66
C TYR A 132 -2.68 17.16 9.40
N LEU A 133 -4.01 17.22 9.54
CA LEU A 133 -4.92 16.88 8.45
C LEU A 133 -4.76 17.81 7.26
N ASN A 134 -4.51 19.11 7.47
CA ASN A 134 -4.29 20.03 6.36
C ASN A 134 -2.98 19.75 5.62
N ALA A 135 -1.87 19.61 6.34
CA ALA A 135 -0.55 19.42 5.74
C ALA A 135 -0.46 18.06 5.05
N ALA A 136 -0.77 16.98 5.75
CA ALA A 136 -0.69 15.62 5.20
C ALA A 136 -1.66 15.42 4.03
N SER A 137 -2.90 15.90 4.13
CA SER A 137 -3.87 15.75 3.02
C SER A 137 -3.46 16.55 1.80
N ALA A 138 -2.92 17.76 1.98
CA ALA A 138 -2.47 18.58 0.86
C ALA A 138 -1.26 17.95 0.17
N ASP A 139 -0.38 17.32 0.93
CA ASP A 139 0.80 16.62 0.42
C ASP A 139 0.40 15.33 -0.33
N VAL A 140 -0.43 14.49 0.27
CA VAL A 140 -0.91 13.22 -0.34
C VAL A 140 -1.65 13.46 -1.66
N VAL A 141 -2.57 14.42 -1.71
CA VAL A 141 -3.31 14.75 -2.95
C VAL A 141 -2.38 15.25 -4.07
N LYS A 142 -1.21 15.79 -3.72
CA LYS A 142 -0.20 16.25 -4.67
C LYS A 142 0.90 15.23 -4.95
N ALA A 143 0.75 13.99 -4.47
CA ALA A 143 1.73 12.92 -4.58
C ALA A 143 3.08 13.23 -3.89
N GLY A 144 3.05 13.86 -2.72
CA GLY A 144 4.20 13.95 -1.82
C GLY A 144 5.29 14.99 -2.11
N PRO A 145 4.97 16.23 -2.57
CA PRO A 145 5.99 17.24 -2.85
C PRO A 145 6.71 17.79 -1.60
N ASP A 146 6.16 17.61 -0.40
CA ASP A 146 6.76 18.09 0.85
C ASP A 146 7.61 16.99 1.51
N PRO A 147 8.95 17.05 1.45
CA PRO A 147 9.82 16.04 2.04
C PRO A 147 9.70 15.97 3.58
N GLY A 148 9.21 17.03 4.23
CA GLY A 148 8.95 17.03 5.67
C GLY A 148 7.78 16.16 6.09
N VAL A 149 6.93 15.76 5.12
CA VAL A 149 5.76 14.89 5.33
C VAL A 149 5.99 13.55 4.65
N SER A 150 6.37 13.55 3.37
CA SER A 150 6.45 12.33 2.56
C SER A 150 7.57 11.38 2.99
N ILE A 151 8.70 11.89 3.46
CA ILE A 151 9.78 11.05 4.00
C ILE A 151 9.33 10.37 5.31
N PRO A 152 8.87 11.09 6.36
CA PRO A 152 8.34 10.43 7.55
C PRO A 152 7.21 9.44 7.31
N VAL A 153 6.33 9.70 6.33
CA VAL A 153 5.28 8.75 5.96
C VAL A 153 5.88 7.46 5.39
N ALA A 154 6.83 7.56 4.45
CA ALA A 154 7.50 6.37 3.91
C ALA A 154 8.25 5.59 5.00
N VAL A 155 9.05 6.31 5.81
CA VAL A 155 9.83 5.70 6.90
C VAL A 155 8.94 5.06 7.95
N GLY A 156 7.85 5.72 8.34
CA GLY A 156 6.90 5.19 9.30
C GLY A 156 6.19 3.94 8.78
N LEU A 157 5.81 3.90 7.50
CA LEU A 157 5.20 2.71 6.91
C LEU A 157 6.17 1.52 6.82
N ASP A 158 7.46 1.78 6.55
CA ASP A 158 8.48 0.73 6.60
C ASP A 158 8.71 0.21 8.02
N GLY A 159 8.78 1.11 9.01
CA GLY A 159 8.88 0.76 10.43
C GLY A 159 7.68 -0.07 10.90
N PHE A 160 6.48 0.40 10.59
CA PHE A 160 5.23 -0.29 10.87
C PHE A 160 5.17 -1.68 10.21
N ALA A 161 5.72 -1.86 9.01
CA ALA A 161 5.73 -3.15 8.36
C ALA A 161 6.74 -4.13 8.98
N ALA A 162 7.84 -3.62 9.54
CA ALA A 162 8.96 -4.43 10.00
C ALA A 162 8.60 -5.32 11.19
N ASP A 163 7.89 -4.79 12.19
CA ASP A 163 7.54 -5.52 13.42
C ASP A 163 6.54 -6.69 13.19
N PRO A 164 5.37 -6.49 12.55
CA PRO A 164 4.45 -7.56 12.17
C PRO A 164 4.97 -8.46 11.03
N GLY A 165 6.06 -8.08 10.35
CA GLY A 165 6.61 -8.82 9.22
C GLY A 165 5.77 -8.71 7.94
N LEU A 166 5.17 -7.54 7.70
CA LEU A 166 4.39 -7.23 6.51
C LEU A 166 5.28 -6.86 5.32
N VAL A 167 4.73 -6.97 4.10
CA VAL A 167 5.46 -6.60 2.89
C VAL A 167 5.11 -5.19 2.46
N VAL A 168 6.10 -4.29 2.40
CA VAL A 168 5.88 -2.93 1.88
C VAL A 168 5.85 -2.94 0.36
N ALA A 169 4.73 -2.48 -0.20
CA ALA A 169 4.57 -2.29 -1.64
C ALA A 169 5.21 -0.97 -2.08
N ARG A 170 6.23 -1.07 -2.94
CA ARG A 170 6.94 0.08 -3.51
C ARG A 170 6.84 0.10 -5.03
N SER A 171 6.78 1.31 -5.59
CA SER A 171 6.89 1.54 -7.03
C SER A 171 8.34 1.37 -7.48
N ALA A 172 8.55 1.21 -8.79
CA ALA A 172 9.89 1.07 -9.35
C ALA A 172 10.78 2.28 -8.96
N PRO A 173 12.04 2.07 -8.53
CA PRO A 173 12.95 3.14 -8.17
C PRO A 173 13.14 4.16 -9.30
N ALA A 174 12.65 5.37 -9.11
CA ALA A 174 12.78 6.46 -10.08
C ALA A 174 14.01 7.32 -9.78
N SER A 175 14.28 7.59 -8.49
CA SER A 175 15.37 8.48 -8.06
C SER A 175 16.71 7.75 -7.86
N LEU A 176 17.81 8.53 -7.83
CA LEU A 176 19.15 7.99 -7.52
C LEU A 176 19.23 7.41 -6.11
N ALA A 177 18.55 8.04 -5.14
CA ALA A 177 18.50 7.55 -3.76
C ALA A 177 17.80 6.19 -3.68
N GLN A 178 16.62 6.05 -4.30
CA GLN A 178 15.88 4.78 -4.34
C GLN A 178 16.67 3.68 -5.07
N LYS A 179 17.42 4.04 -6.13
CA LYS A 179 18.31 3.10 -6.82
C LYS A 179 19.47 2.66 -5.93
N ALA A 180 20.05 3.56 -5.15
CA ALA A 180 21.10 3.21 -4.20
C ALA A 180 20.55 2.32 -3.08
N GLU A 181 19.40 2.67 -2.50
CA GLU A 181 18.68 1.89 -1.50
C GLU A 181 18.38 0.47 -2.01
N SER A 182 17.90 0.33 -3.25
CA SER A 182 17.61 -0.98 -3.86
C SER A 182 18.83 -1.91 -3.96
N ARG A 183 20.06 -1.37 -3.86
CA ARG A 183 21.30 -2.17 -3.85
C ARG A 183 21.65 -2.71 -2.47
N LEU A 184 21.05 -2.15 -1.41
CA LEU A 184 21.23 -2.64 -0.03
C LEU A 184 20.43 -3.93 0.21
N GLY A 185 19.38 -4.15 -0.58
CA GLY A 185 18.51 -5.29 -0.43
C GLY A 185 19.01 -6.57 -1.09
N ARG A 186 18.64 -7.71 -0.49
CA ARG A 186 18.82 -9.03 -1.10
C ARG A 186 17.53 -9.43 -1.82
N ARG A 187 17.59 -9.61 -3.14
CA ARG A 187 16.46 -10.12 -3.92
C ARG A 187 16.11 -11.54 -3.45
N VAL A 188 14.83 -11.77 -3.19
CA VAL A 188 14.24 -13.06 -2.83
C VAL A 188 13.67 -13.74 -4.07
N PHE A 189 12.82 -13.04 -4.81
CA PHE A 189 12.19 -13.59 -6.02
C PHE A 189 11.99 -12.51 -7.08
N ARG A 190 11.68 -12.96 -8.30
CA ARG A 190 11.17 -12.10 -9.37
C ARG A 190 10.26 -12.89 -10.30
N PHE A 191 9.10 -12.34 -10.62
CA PHE A 191 8.19 -12.88 -11.63
C PHE A 191 7.37 -11.77 -12.28
N SER A 192 6.62 -12.09 -13.33
CA SER A 192 5.67 -11.18 -13.95
C SER A 192 4.29 -11.83 -14.00
N VAL A 193 3.24 -11.03 -13.83
CA VAL A 193 1.84 -11.44 -13.99
C VAL A 193 1.03 -10.34 -14.67
N PRO A 194 -0.05 -10.68 -15.39
CA PRO A 194 -1.04 -9.70 -15.80
C PRO A 194 -1.78 -9.15 -14.57
N ALA A 195 -2.10 -7.85 -14.58
CA ALA A 195 -2.88 -7.22 -13.52
C ALA A 195 -3.70 -6.05 -14.07
N VAL A 196 -4.79 -5.72 -13.40
CA VAL A 196 -5.50 -4.45 -13.62
C VAL A 196 -4.65 -3.33 -13.03
N ILE A 197 -4.05 -2.51 -13.89
CA ILE A 197 -3.22 -1.36 -13.46
C ILE A 197 -4.01 -0.06 -13.41
N GLN A 198 -5.22 -0.04 -13.95
CA GLN A 198 -6.19 1.04 -13.80
C GLN A 198 -7.61 0.46 -13.81
N GLY A 199 -8.45 0.83 -12.84
CA GLY A 199 -9.81 0.34 -12.73
C GLY A 199 -10.54 0.94 -11.52
N THR A 200 -11.80 0.55 -11.35
CA THR A 200 -12.63 0.87 -10.18
C THR A 200 -12.39 -0.14 -9.06
N ALA A 201 -12.80 0.18 -7.83
CA ALA A 201 -12.75 -0.77 -6.71
C ALA A 201 -13.55 -2.04 -6.99
N ASP A 202 -14.77 -1.90 -7.53
CA ASP A 202 -15.63 -3.04 -7.89
C ASP A 202 -14.92 -3.96 -8.89
N ARG A 203 -14.11 -3.39 -9.79
CA ARG A 203 -13.32 -4.19 -10.72
C ARG A 203 -12.22 -4.98 -10.02
N LEU A 204 -11.53 -4.39 -9.05
CA LEU A 204 -10.53 -5.10 -8.28
C LEU A 204 -11.17 -6.19 -7.42
N LEU A 205 -12.35 -5.95 -6.86
CA LEU A 205 -13.13 -6.95 -6.12
C LEU A 205 -13.56 -8.11 -7.03
N LEU A 206 -14.02 -7.82 -8.25
CA LEU A 206 -14.33 -8.84 -9.25
C LEU A 206 -13.11 -9.72 -9.56
N VAL A 207 -11.95 -9.11 -9.85
CA VAL A 207 -10.70 -9.85 -10.11
C VAL A 207 -10.33 -10.74 -8.92
N ARG A 208 -10.43 -10.23 -7.69
CA ARG A 208 -10.16 -11.01 -6.48
C ARG A 208 -11.10 -12.21 -6.33
N ALA A 209 -12.37 -12.06 -6.70
CA ALA A 209 -13.36 -13.12 -6.64
C ALA A 209 -13.12 -14.18 -7.72
N LEU A 210 -12.93 -13.76 -8.97
CA LEU A 210 -12.68 -14.66 -10.12
C LEU A 210 -11.39 -15.46 -9.95
N LEU A 211 -10.35 -14.86 -9.37
CA LEU A 211 -9.02 -15.47 -9.21
C LEU A 211 -8.72 -15.91 -7.78
N ALA A 212 -9.73 -16.14 -6.94
CA ALA A 212 -9.56 -16.33 -5.50
C ALA A 212 -8.57 -17.46 -5.16
N ASP A 213 -8.69 -18.62 -5.81
CA ASP A 213 -7.85 -19.80 -5.55
C ASP A 213 -6.40 -19.58 -6.01
N GLU A 214 -6.21 -19.08 -7.23
CA GLU A 214 -4.90 -18.79 -7.79
C GLU A 214 -4.20 -17.65 -7.06
N ARG A 215 -4.93 -16.60 -6.67
CA ARG A 215 -4.43 -15.51 -5.83
C ARG A 215 -3.95 -16.05 -4.49
N ALA A 216 -4.77 -16.86 -3.80
CA ALA A 216 -4.38 -17.44 -2.52
C ALA A 216 -3.16 -18.38 -2.65
N CYS A 217 -3.05 -19.10 -3.77
CA CYS A 217 -1.88 -19.92 -4.08
C CYS A 217 -0.62 -19.06 -4.26
N LEU A 218 -0.71 -17.98 -5.03
CA LEU A 218 0.40 -17.05 -5.27
C LEU A 218 0.81 -16.31 -3.99
N ALA A 219 -0.14 -15.84 -3.21
CA ALA A 219 0.08 -15.21 -1.90
C ALA A 219 0.88 -16.12 -0.94
N ARG A 220 0.50 -17.41 -0.85
CA ARG A 220 1.24 -18.40 -0.05
C ARG A 220 2.66 -18.61 -0.58
N ALA A 221 2.83 -18.66 -1.90
CA ALA A 221 4.15 -18.83 -2.50
C ALA A 221 5.07 -17.61 -2.29
N ILE A 222 4.52 -16.39 -2.34
CA ILE A 222 5.24 -15.15 -1.99
C ILE A 222 5.71 -15.19 -0.54
N THR A 223 4.80 -15.52 0.39
CA THR A 223 5.10 -15.59 1.82
C THR A 223 6.18 -16.65 2.11
N ALA A 224 6.02 -17.85 1.53
CA ALA A 224 7.00 -18.91 1.67
C ALA A 224 8.37 -18.51 1.11
N ALA A 225 8.45 -17.72 0.03
CA ALA A 225 9.71 -17.25 -0.51
C ALA A 225 10.45 -16.34 0.47
N PHE A 226 9.75 -15.41 1.14
CA PHE A 226 10.34 -14.58 2.19
C PHE A 226 10.79 -15.38 3.43
N GLU A 227 10.12 -16.49 3.72
CA GLU A 227 10.47 -17.44 4.79
C GLU A 227 11.63 -18.40 4.42
N GLY A 228 12.23 -18.26 3.24
CA GLY A 228 13.36 -19.09 2.78
C GLY A 228 12.96 -20.36 2.01
N GLY A 229 11.71 -20.43 1.54
CA GLY A 229 11.24 -21.46 0.62
C GLY A 229 11.93 -21.39 -0.76
N THR A 230 11.81 -22.47 -1.53
CA THR A 230 12.44 -22.59 -2.86
C THR A 230 11.70 -21.80 -3.95
N ASP A 231 12.45 -21.15 -4.84
CA ASP A 231 11.93 -20.34 -5.97
C ASP A 231 10.95 -21.09 -6.89
N ASP A 232 11.07 -22.42 -7.03
CA ASP A 232 10.21 -23.18 -7.95
C ASP A 232 8.70 -23.04 -7.64
N GLY A 233 8.35 -22.84 -6.37
CA GLY A 233 6.96 -22.68 -5.94
C GLY A 233 6.30 -21.40 -6.47
N ILE A 234 7.05 -20.30 -6.50
CA ILE A 234 6.51 -19.00 -6.91
C ILE A 234 6.28 -18.92 -8.42
N GLY A 235 7.19 -19.50 -9.21
CA GLY A 235 7.05 -19.56 -10.67
C GLY A 235 5.81 -20.37 -11.09
N ILE A 236 5.55 -21.49 -10.43
CA ILE A 236 4.36 -22.31 -10.69
C ILE A 236 3.08 -21.55 -10.31
N ALA A 237 3.05 -20.91 -9.15
CA ALA A 237 1.88 -20.17 -8.69
C ALA A 237 1.60 -18.93 -9.56
N ALA A 238 2.64 -18.19 -9.95
CA ALA A 238 2.53 -17.02 -10.83
C ALA A 238 2.00 -17.40 -12.21
N ARG A 239 2.47 -18.53 -12.78
CA ARG A 239 1.94 -19.05 -14.05
C ARG A 239 0.46 -19.43 -13.93
N ARG A 240 0.04 -20.11 -12.87
CA ARG A 240 -1.37 -20.46 -12.64
C ARG A 240 -2.25 -19.22 -12.55
N TYR A 241 -1.80 -18.21 -11.81
CA TYR A 241 -2.48 -16.92 -11.73
C TYR A 241 -2.59 -16.27 -13.11
N ALA A 242 -1.51 -16.23 -13.90
CA ALA A 242 -1.53 -15.65 -15.23
C ALA A 242 -2.47 -16.40 -16.20
N GLU A 243 -2.45 -17.74 -16.18
CA GLU A 243 -3.35 -18.57 -16.98
C GLU A 243 -4.83 -18.35 -16.61
N ALA A 244 -5.13 -18.25 -15.32
CA ALA A 244 -6.47 -17.93 -14.84
C ALA A 244 -6.90 -16.51 -15.24
N PHE A 245 -6.02 -15.53 -15.08
CA PHE A 245 -6.30 -14.16 -15.50
C PHE A 245 -6.62 -14.06 -17.00
N GLU A 246 -5.84 -14.73 -17.86
CA GLU A 246 -6.09 -14.73 -19.30
C GLU A 246 -7.40 -15.44 -19.67
N ARG A 247 -7.78 -16.50 -18.95
CA ARG A 247 -9.07 -17.18 -19.14
C ARG A 247 -10.25 -16.26 -18.79
N GLU A 248 -10.12 -15.48 -17.72
CA GLU A 248 -11.17 -14.56 -17.25
C GLU A 248 -11.04 -13.14 -17.86
N ARG A 249 -10.10 -12.92 -18.79
CA ARG A 249 -9.75 -11.57 -19.28
C ARG A 249 -10.94 -10.83 -19.86
N ASP A 250 -11.80 -11.51 -20.61
CA ASP A 250 -12.97 -10.89 -21.23
C ASP A 250 -13.94 -10.38 -20.16
N GLU A 251 -14.18 -11.16 -19.11
CA GLU A 251 -15.02 -10.73 -17.99
C GLU A 251 -14.37 -9.57 -17.23
N ILE A 252 -13.06 -9.67 -16.93
CA ILE A 252 -12.29 -8.63 -16.25
C ILE A 252 -12.29 -7.31 -17.04
N THR A 253 -12.22 -7.35 -18.38
CA THR A 253 -12.13 -6.13 -19.19
C THR A 253 -13.47 -5.62 -19.71
N SER A 254 -14.53 -6.44 -19.64
CA SER A 254 -15.88 -6.04 -20.03
C SER A 254 -16.42 -4.92 -19.13
N LEU A 255 -16.98 -3.88 -19.75
CA LEU A 255 -17.72 -2.85 -19.04
C LEU A 255 -19.08 -3.42 -18.64
N PRO A 256 -19.52 -3.32 -17.36
CA PRO A 256 -20.88 -3.68 -17.01
C PRO A 256 -21.84 -2.69 -17.69
N GLY A 257 -22.91 -3.20 -18.29
CA GLY A 257 -23.89 -2.35 -18.98
C GLY A 257 -24.51 -1.26 -18.08
N ARG A 258 -24.84 -0.13 -18.74
CA ARG A 258 -25.63 1.07 -18.34
C ARG A 258 -24.92 2.34 -17.88
N HIS A 259 -23.60 2.39 -17.68
CA HIS A 259 -22.89 3.66 -17.44
C HIS A 259 -21.73 3.88 -18.43
N GLU A 260 -22.03 3.75 -19.72
CA GLU A 260 -21.06 3.83 -20.83
C GLU A 260 -20.34 5.19 -21.00
N GLN A 261 -20.72 6.24 -20.28
CA GLN A 261 -20.21 7.60 -20.53
C GLN A 261 -19.24 8.16 -19.50
N ASP A 262 -19.17 7.61 -18.28
CA ASP A 262 -18.32 8.14 -17.20
C ASP A 262 -17.48 7.08 -16.46
N GLU A 263 -17.53 5.81 -16.87
CA GLU A 263 -16.81 4.74 -16.17
C GLU A 263 -15.31 4.72 -16.54
N VAL A 264 -14.45 4.63 -15.51
CA VAL A 264 -12.99 4.58 -15.70
C VAL A 264 -12.64 3.33 -16.52
N ARG A 265 -12.10 3.53 -17.72
CA ARG A 265 -11.61 2.44 -18.57
C ARG A 265 -10.66 1.54 -17.78
N VAL A 266 -10.95 0.24 -17.79
CA VAL A 266 -10.08 -0.79 -17.23
C VAL A 266 -8.83 -0.92 -18.12
N VAL A 267 -7.66 -0.78 -17.51
CA VAL A 267 -6.37 -1.01 -18.18
C VAL A 267 -5.72 -2.22 -17.53
N VAL A 268 -5.45 -3.24 -18.34
CA VAL A 268 -4.66 -4.40 -17.96
C VAL A 268 -3.23 -4.18 -18.46
N GLY A 269 -2.26 -4.51 -17.63
CA GLY A 269 -0.85 -4.49 -17.99
C GLY A 269 -0.11 -5.67 -17.39
N GLU A 270 1.05 -5.99 -17.96
CA GLU A 270 1.99 -6.93 -17.35
C GLU A 270 2.83 -6.18 -16.31
N VAL A 271 2.86 -6.71 -15.09
CA VAL A 271 3.61 -6.13 -13.97
C VAL A 271 4.73 -7.07 -13.55
N SER A 272 5.94 -6.54 -13.39
CA SER A 272 7.07 -7.30 -12.84
C SER A 272 7.16 -7.06 -11.34
N LEU A 273 6.99 -8.13 -10.56
CA LEU A 273 7.13 -8.09 -9.11
C LEU A 273 8.52 -8.57 -8.72
N VAL A 274 9.14 -7.82 -7.81
CA VAL A 274 10.45 -8.15 -7.23
C VAL A 274 10.31 -8.13 -5.71
N GLY A 275 10.51 -9.28 -5.07
CA GLY A 275 10.60 -9.37 -3.62
C GLY A 275 12.03 -9.14 -3.17
N THR A 276 12.24 -8.26 -2.18
CA THR A 276 13.56 -7.90 -1.67
C THR A 276 13.51 -7.86 -0.15
N LEU A 277 14.50 -8.48 0.51
CA LEU A 277 14.74 -8.28 1.93
C LEU A 277 15.68 -7.09 2.11
N MET A 278 15.24 -6.11 2.88
CA MET A 278 16.00 -4.93 3.22
C MET A 278 16.51 -5.04 4.65
N PRO A 279 17.72 -4.52 4.97
CA PRO A 279 18.12 -4.28 6.35
C PRO A 279 17.10 -3.39 7.06
N ALA A 280 16.82 -3.65 8.34
CA ALA A 280 15.83 -2.89 9.12
C ALA A 280 16.21 -1.41 9.27
N ASP A 281 17.49 -1.07 9.10
CA ASP A 281 18.07 0.27 9.17
C ASP A 281 18.32 0.90 7.78
N ALA A 282 17.92 0.24 6.68
CA ALA A 282 18.17 0.74 5.33
C ALA A 282 17.31 1.95 4.93
N VAL A 283 16.38 2.38 5.79
CA VAL A 283 15.42 3.43 5.52
C VAL A 283 16.04 4.81 5.80
N LEU A 284 16.11 5.65 4.76
CA LEU A 284 16.47 7.06 4.78
C LEU A 284 15.23 7.94 4.60
#